data_AF-A0A1R2BX97-F1
#
_entry.id   AF-A0A1R2BX97-F1
#
_cell.length_a   1.000
_cell.length_b   1.000
_cell.length_c   1.000
_cell.angle_alpha   90.00
_cell.angle_beta   90.00
_cell.angle_gamma   90.00
#
_symmetry.space_group_name_H-M   'P 1'
#
loop_
_entity.id
_entity.type
_entity.pdbx_description
1 polymer ?
#
loop_
_entity_poly.entity_id
_entity_poly.type
_entity_poly.pdbx_seq_one_letter_code
_entity_poly.pdbx_strand_id
1 'polypeptide(L)'
;MSHLFNLIVIENQIIKDKLANLYSSMDNILGQQSENSIKDEIIEKLIKYAKNLQEIYESTEKKYLEISMIADDLKYRMEQLVEAKNLLANDQEKVLSKNKEKILNMKEFNNNLTEEREKLKAKLETNEYNYKILSEEFEKLRQRVKQVKFCQAEVEEEKVCKNCKKIYKEEENYNWSCKMHLSQYSGMWWCCGKKDKNALGCKVYKHESKEEYDNIIKDDVFVTIDKNVLCTSCKHNGHNFTECPKDPNARTTNDINEEIERLAVLNQQISLKTSKLSECSPVKQNTIQLRNSKIRQYMEQQYNSEAEDDEEQFLETQNDNFFPDLMALKNNTIFNTDCTKYKIFSEIGESPFMVRKLKSQNKTKKPGKTQFTKDRISTLVKTITLVD
;
A
#
# COMPACT_ATOMS: atom_id res chain seq x y z
N MET A 1 -59.36 -143.57 71.37
CA MET A 1 -58.91 -143.06 70.04
C MET A 1 -59.28 -141.61 69.76
N SER A 2 -60.40 -141.06 70.25
CA SER A 2 -60.78 -139.64 70.04
C SER A 2 -59.80 -138.61 70.65
N HIS A 3 -59.24 -138.88 71.84
CA HIS A 3 -58.33 -137.95 72.52
C HIS A 3 -56.97 -137.76 71.82
N LEU A 4 -56.46 -138.82 71.19
CA LEU A 4 -55.20 -138.79 70.45
C LEU A 4 -55.36 -138.00 69.14
N PHE A 5 -56.52 -138.14 68.49
CA PHE A 5 -56.87 -137.38 67.30
C PHE A 5 -56.97 -135.87 67.58
N ASN A 6 -57.60 -135.47 68.69
CA ASN A 6 -57.67 -134.06 69.09
C ASN A 6 -56.30 -133.46 69.43
N LEU A 7 -55.40 -134.24 70.03
CA LEU A 7 -54.02 -133.81 70.30
C LEU A 7 -53.25 -133.55 69.00
N ILE A 8 -53.37 -134.45 68.02
CA ILE A 8 -52.76 -134.28 66.69
C ILE A 8 -53.35 -133.06 65.97
N VAL A 9 -54.66 -132.79 66.11
CA VAL A 9 -55.31 -131.61 65.52
C VAL A 9 -54.78 -130.31 66.16
N ILE A 10 -54.65 -130.26 67.49
CA ILE A 10 -54.09 -129.09 68.20
C ILE A 10 -52.62 -128.89 67.85
N GLU A 11 -51.83 -129.95 67.78
CA GLU A 11 -50.41 -129.90 67.45
C GLU A 11 -50.20 -129.42 66.00
N ASN A 12 -51.01 -129.91 65.05
CA ASN A 12 -51.04 -129.41 63.68
C ASN A 12 -51.48 -127.95 63.59
N GLN A 13 -52.42 -127.51 64.44
CA GLN A 13 -52.84 -126.11 64.49
C GLN A 13 -51.73 -125.20 65.06
N ILE A 14 -51.03 -125.64 66.11
CA ILE A 14 -49.86 -124.91 66.66
C ILE A 14 -48.74 -124.84 65.62
N ILE A 15 -48.47 -125.92 64.88
CA ILE A 15 -47.49 -125.93 63.81
C ILE A 15 -47.90 -124.97 62.69
N LYS A 16 -49.18 -124.98 62.31
CA LYS A 16 -49.74 -124.05 61.31
C LYS A 16 -49.61 -122.60 61.75
N ASP A 17 -49.92 -122.28 63.00
CA ASP A 17 -49.83 -120.91 63.54
C ASP A 17 -48.36 -120.47 63.68
N LYS A 18 -47.45 -121.37 64.09
CA LYS A 18 -46.01 -121.09 64.13
C LYS A 18 -45.44 -120.87 62.74
N LEU A 19 -45.83 -121.68 61.75
CA LEU A 19 -45.44 -121.49 60.35
C LEU A 19 -46.00 -120.18 59.79
N ALA A 20 -47.27 -119.87 60.05
CA ALA A 20 -47.89 -118.61 59.62
C ALA A 20 -47.17 -117.38 60.21
N ASN A 21 -46.81 -117.43 61.50
CA ASN A 21 -46.03 -116.37 62.15
C ASN A 21 -44.60 -116.29 61.61
N LEU A 22 -43.97 -117.42 61.30
CA LEU A 22 -42.64 -117.45 60.68
C LEU A 22 -42.67 -116.84 59.28
N TYR A 23 -43.64 -117.22 58.44
CA TYR A 23 -43.84 -116.64 57.11
C TYR A 23 -44.15 -115.14 57.19
N SER A 24 -45.02 -114.71 58.11
CA SER A 24 -45.31 -113.28 58.31
C SER A 24 -44.08 -112.48 58.79
N SER A 25 -43.25 -113.07 59.65
CA SER A 25 -42.00 -112.45 60.10
C SER A 25 -40.97 -112.39 58.96
N MET A 26 -40.89 -113.44 58.14
CA MET A 26 -39.99 -113.53 57.00
C MET A 26 -40.41 -112.58 55.87
N ASP A 27 -41.70 -112.46 55.58
CA ASP A 27 -42.26 -111.46 54.66
C ASP A 27 -42.02 -110.04 55.16
N ASN A 28 -42.13 -109.77 56.47
CA ASN A 28 -41.77 -108.47 57.04
C ASN A 28 -40.27 -108.16 56.89
N ILE A 29 -39.38 -109.14 57.13
CA ILE A 29 -37.93 -108.93 56.99
C ILE A 29 -37.55 -108.72 55.52
N LEU A 30 -38.06 -109.55 54.61
CA LEU A 30 -37.79 -109.45 53.17
C LEU A 30 -38.41 -108.17 52.57
N GLY A 31 -39.64 -107.83 52.99
CA GLY A 31 -40.31 -106.57 52.65
C GLY A 31 -39.53 -105.36 53.13
N GLN A 32 -39.07 -105.34 54.39
CA GLN A 32 -38.23 -104.28 54.93
C GLN A 32 -36.87 -104.17 54.22
N GLN A 33 -36.27 -105.29 53.81
CA GLN A 33 -34.99 -105.27 53.09
C GLN A 33 -35.14 -104.62 51.70
N SER A 34 -36.23 -104.95 50.98
CA SER A 34 -36.55 -104.32 49.69
C SER A 34 -36.93 -102.83 49.83
N GLU A 35 -37.68 -102.45 50.87
CA GLU A 35 -37.97 -101.05 51.17
C GLU A 35 -36.70 -100.25 51.51
N ASN A 36 -35.78 -100.84 52.27
CA ASN A 36 -34.53 -100.19 52.65
C ASN A 36 -33.63 -99.99 51.42
N SER A 37 -33.56 -100.96 50.50
CA SER A 37 -32.85 -100.81 49.23
C SER A 37 -33.40 -99.66 48.37
N ILE A 38 -34.73 -99.48 48.32
CA ILE A 38 -35.35 -98.38 47.57
C ILE A 38 -35.06 -97.04 48.26
N LYS A 39 -35.11 -96.99 49.60
CA LYS A 39 -34.77 -95.80 50.38
C LYS A 39 -33.31 -95.39 50.15
N ASP A 40 -32.39 -96.34 50.12
CA ASP A 40 -30.97 -96.08 49.85
C ASP A 40 -30.76 -95.50 48.45
N GLU A 41 -31.42 -96.05 47.42
CA GLU A 41 -31.34 -95.51 46.04
C GLU A 41 -31.90 -94.08 45.94
N ILE A 42 -32.99 -93.80 46.67
CA ILE A 42 -33.57 -92.45 46.75
C ILE A 42 -32.59 -91.50 47.46
N ILE A 43 -31.98 -91.92 48.57
CA ILE A 43 -31.00 -91.13 49.32
C ILE A 43 -29.78 -90.84 48.44
N GLU A 44 -29.24 -91.81 47.71
CA GLU A 44 -28.13 -91.60 46.78
C GLU A 44 -28.47 -90.58 45.69
N LYS A 45 -29.67 -90.68 45.10
CA LYS A 45 -30.16 -89.69 44.14
C LYS A 45 -30.25 -88.30 44.76
N LEU A 46 -30.82 -88.18 45.97
CA LEU A 46 -30.92 -86.91 46.69
C LEU A 46 -29.56 -86.30 47.00
N ILE A 47 -28.58 -87.11 47.45
CA ILE A 47 -27.20 -86.66 47.69
C ILE A 47 -26.57 -86.16 46.38
N LYS A 48 -26.75 -86.88 45.28
CA LYS A 48 -26.25 -86.47 43.96
C LYS A 48 -26.87 -85.14 43.51
N TYR A 49 -28.18 -84.98 43.67
CA TYR A 49 -28.86 -83.72 43.35
C TYR A 49 -28.38 -82.57 44.24
N ALA A 50 -28.21 -82.80 45.54
CA ALA A 50 -27.70 -81.80 46.47
C ALA A 50 -26.29 -81.33 46.10
N LYS A 51 -25.39 -82.26 45.75
CA LYS A 51 -24.03 -81.93 45.26
C LYS A 51 -24.06 -81.11 43.98
N ASN A 52 -24.84 -81.52 42.99
CA ASN A 52 -24.98 -80.75 41.75
C ASN A 52 -25.54 -79.34 42.01
N LEU A 53 -26.52 -79.21 42.91
CA LEU A 53 -27.10 -77.91 43.27
C LEU A 53 -26.06 -77.01 43.96
N GLN A 54 -25.23 -77.59 44.83
CA GLN A 54 -24.14 -76.89 45.50
C GLN A 54 -23.10 -76.39 44.49
N GLU A 55 -22.66 -77.22 43.55
CA GLU A 55 -21.70 -76.83 42.50
C GLU A 55 -22.24 -75.67 41.63
N ILE A 56 -23.53 -75.73 41.28
CA ILE A 56 -24.19 -74.65 40.52
C ILE A 56 -24.24 -73.36 41.34
N TYR A 57 -24.55 -73.46 42.64
CA TYR A 57 -24.59 -72.30 43.53
C TYR A 57 -23.21 -71.64 43.64
N GLU A 58 -22.16 -72.40 43.94
CA GLU A 58 -20.79 -71.90 44.02
C GLU A 58 -20.31 -71.30 42.69
N SER A 59 -20.67 -71.91 41.56
CA SER A 59 -20.36 -71.35 40.24
C SER A 59 -21.11 -70.04 39.98
N THR A 60 -22.35 -69.91 40.46
CA THR A 60 -23.18 -68.72 40.23
C THR A 60 -22.71 -67.57 41.12
N GLU A 61 -22.36 -67.86 42.36
CA GLU A 61 -21.77 -66.92 43.31
C GLU A 61 -20.45 -66.33 42.78
N LYS A 62 -19.55 -67.17 42.24
CA LYS A 62 -18.31 -66.69 41.59
C LYS A 62 -18.58 -65.73 40.44
N LYS A 63 -19.51 -66.07 39.55
CA LYS A 63 -19.91 -65.20 38.43
C LYS A 63 -20.53 -63.89 38.91
N TYR A 64 -21.34 -63.93 39.97
CA TYR A 64 -21.92 -62.73 40.56
C TYR A 64 -20.84 -61.79 41.10
N LEU A 65 -19.84 -62.34 41.80
CA LEU A 65 -18.71 -61.56 42.31
C LEU A 65 -17.90 -60.92 41.16
N GLU A 66 -17.62 -61.68 40.10
CA GLU A 66 -16.95 -61.15 38.90
C GLU A 66 -17.74 -60.00 38.26
N ILE A 67 -19.05 -60.16 38.10
CA ILE A 67 -19.94 -59.12 37.57
C ILE A 67 -19.93 -57.88 38.48
N SER A 68 -19.96 -58.04 39.80
CA SER A 68 -19.87 -56.94 40.75
C SER A 68 -18.57 -56.15 40.59
N MET A 69 -17.44 -56.85 40.48
CA MET A 69 -16.14 -56.20 40.29
C MET A 69 -16.08 -55.42 38.96
N ILE A 70 -16.64 -55.98 37.88
CA ILE A 70 -16.72 -55.29 36.59
C ILE A 70 -17.63 -54.06 36.69
N ALA A 71 -18.74 -54.14 37.41
CA ALA A 71 -19.65 -53.01 37.61
C ALA A 71 -18.95 -51.85 38.36
N ASP A 72 -18.17 -52.15 39.38
CA ASP A 72 -17.41 -51.14 40.14
C ASP A 72 -16.29 -50.50 39.30
N ASP A 73 -15.56 -51.28 38.50
CA ASP A 73 -14.55 -50.76 37.56
C ASP A 73 -15.19 -49.86 36.49
N LEU A 74 -16.34 -50.26 35.93
CA LEU A 74 -17.08 -49.44 34.98
C LEU A 74 -17.56 -48.13 35.59
N LYS A 75 -18.03 -48.15 36.84
CA LYS A 75 -18.44 -46.95 37.56
C LYS A 75 -17.26 -45.99 37.75
N TYR A 76 -16.12 -46.51 38.19
CA TYR A 76 -14.89 -45.72 38.37
C TYR A 76 -14.41 -45.09 37.05
N ARG A 77 -14.41 -45.84 35.95
CA ARG A 77 -14.07 -45.30 34.62
C ARG A 77 -15.06 -44.23 34.15
N MET A 78 -16.34 -44.40 34.47
CA MET A 78 -17.35 -43.40 34.11
C MET A 78 -17.14 -42.09 34.88
N GLU A 79 -16.77 -42.15 36.16
CA GLU A 79 -16.41 -40.98 36.97
C GLU A 79 -15.19 -40.24 36.37
N GLN A 80 -14.13 -40.97 35.98
CA GLN A 80 -12.97 -40.38 35.30
C GLN A 80 -13.33 -39.72 33.97
N LEU A 81 -14.22 -40.34 33.17
CA LEU A 81 -14.68 -39.76 31.91
C LEU A 81 -15.46 -38.46 32.12
N VAL A 82 -16.26 -38.38 33.19
CA VAL A 82 -16.98 -37.16 33.55
C VAL A 82 -15.99 -36.06 33.96
N GLU A 83 -14.98 -36.38 34.75
CA GLU A 83 -13.93 -35.42 35.14
C GLU A 83 -13.16 -34.91 33.92
N ALA A 84 -12.71 -35.82 33.05
CA ALA A 84 -12.01 -35.45 31.81
C ALA A 84 -12.88 -34.58 30.89
N LYS A 85 -14.18 -34.88 30.78
CA LYS A 85 -15.13 -34.05 30.03
C LYS A 85 -15.23 -32.64 30.60
N ASN A 86 -15.29 -32.50 31.93
CA ASN A 86 -15.39 -31.19 32.58
C ASN A 86 -14.09 -30.37 32.39
N LEU A 87 -12.93 -31.01 32.46
CA LEU A 87 -11.64 -30.36 32.17
C LEU A 87 -11.59 -29.85 30.72
N LEU A 88 -11.99 -30.69 29.76
CA LEU A 88 -12.04 -30.30 28.35
C LEU A 88 -13.02 -29.16 28.10
N ALA A 89 -14.18 -29.14 28.75
CA ALA A 89 -15.15 -28.05 28.64
C ALA A 89 -14.57 -26.72 29.17
N ASN A 90 -13.87 -26.75 30.32
CA ASN A 90 -13.20 -25.58 30.88
C ASN A 90 -12.08 -25.06 29.97
N ASP A 91 -11.29 -25.95 29.39
CA ASP A 91 -10.21 -25.56 28.47
C ASP A 91 -10.77 -25.01 27.16
N GLN A 92 -11.86 -25.58 26.65
CA GLN A 92 -12.60 -25.03 25.51
C GLN A 92 -13.09 -23.60 25.80
N GLU A 93 -13.65 -23.34 26.98
CA GLU A 93 -14.10 -22.01 27.38
C GLU A 93 -12.94 -21.01 27.48
N LYS A 94 -11.81 -21.40 28.08
CA LYS A 94 -10.60 -20.56 28.14
C LYS A 94 -10.08 -20.20 26.75
N VAL A 95 -10.03 -21.16 25.83
CA VAL A 95 -9.59 -20.91 24.45
C VAL A 95 -10.58 -19.97 23.74
N LEU A 96 -11.88 -20.17 23.91
CA LEU A 96 -12.90 -19.29 23.34
C LEU A 96 -12.79 -17.87 23.89
N SER A 97 -12.56 -17.70 25.19
CA SER A 97 -12.37 -16.40 25.84
C SER A 97 -11.14 -15.67 25.28
N LYS A 98 -9.99 -16.35 25.23
CA LYS A 98 -8.75 -15.80 24.63
C LYS A 98 -8.92 -15.42 23.16
N ASN A 99 -9.67 -16.22 22.39
CA ASN A 99 -9.94 -15.93 20.99
C ASN A 99 -10.87 -14.72 20.82
N LYS A 100 -11.89 -14.57 21.69
CA LYS A 100 -12.76 -13.40 21.69
C LYS A 100 -11.97 -12.12 21.97
N GLU A 101 -11.08 -12.15 22.97
CA GLU A 101 -10.20 -11.02 23.30
C GLU A 101 -9.27 -10.67 22.12
N LYS A 102 -8.61 -11.65 21.51
CA LYS A 102 -7.79 -11.44 20.31
C LYS A 102 -8.58 -10.82 19.16
N ILE A 103 -9.81 -11.27 18.92
CA ILE A 103 -10.67 -10.71 17.88
C ILE A 103 -11.04 -9.25 18.20
N LEU A 104 -11.30 -8.92 19.46
CA LEU A 104 -11.57 -7.53 19.86
C LEU A 104 -10.35 -6.63 19.66
N ASN A 105 -9.17 -7.07 20.10
CA ASN A 105 -7.93 -6.31 19.94
C ASN A 105 -7.60 -6.10 18.44
N MET A 106 -7.78 -7.13 17.61
CA MET A 106 -7.59 -7.01 16.16
C MET A 106 -8.60 -6.06 15.50
N LYS A 107 -9.85 -6.02 16.00
CA LYS A 107 -10.84 -5.05 15.51
C LYS A 107 -10.48 -3.62 15.89
N GLU A 108 -10.04 -3.39 17.12
CA GLU A 108 -9.59 -2.08 17.59
C GLU A 108 -8.37 -1.60 16.79
N PHE A 109 -7.38 -2.48 16.58
CA PHE A 109 -6.21 -2.18 15.75
C PHE A 109 -6.60 -1.82 14.31
N ASN A 110 -7.52 -2.57 13.70
CA ASN A 110 -8.03 -2.25 12.37
C ASN A 110 -8.75 -0.90 12.33
N ASN A 111 -9.54 -0.57 13.35
CA ASN A 111 -10.21 0.73 13.43
C ASN A 111 -9.16 1.86 13.51
N ASN A 112 -8.13 1.72 14.34
CA ASN A 112 -7.05 2.70 14.45
C ASN A 112 -6.33 2.90 13.11
N LEU A 113 -5.99 1.81 12.40
CA LEU A 113 -5.39 1.90 11.07
C LEU A 113 -6.30 2.59 10.05
N THR A 114 -7.62 2.36 10.12
CA THR A 114 -8.57 3.07 9.25
C THR A 114 -8.62 4.57 9.55
N GLU A 115 -8.60 4.96 10.83
CA GLU A 115 -8.54 6.37 11.21
C GLU A 115 -7.25 7.05 10.75
N GLU A 116 -6.10 6.39 10.90
CA GLU A 116 -4.82 6.88 10.40
C GLU A 116 -4.82 7.04 8.87
N ARG A 117 -5.38 6.07 8.15
CA ARG A 117 -5.52 6.15 6.69
C ARG A 117 -6.34 7.38 6.27
N GLU A 118 -7.46 7.64 6.92
CA GLU A 118 -8.29 8.81 6.60
C GLU A 118 -7.59 10.13 6.98
N LYS A 119 -6.83 10.17 8.09
CA LYS A 119 -5.99 11.33 8.44
C LYS A 119 -4.91 11.60 7.38
N LEU A 120 -4.22 10.57 6.90
CA LEU A 120 -3.21 10.70 5.85
C LEU A 120 -3.83 11.12 4.52
N LYS A 121 -5.01 10.60 4.18
CA LYS A 121 -5.75 11.00 2.99
C LYS A 121 -6.11 12.49 3.04
N ALA A 122 -6.62 12.99 4.16
CA ALA A 122 -6.93 14.41 4.33
C ALA A 122 -5.67 15.32 4.21
N LYS A 123 -4.53 14.86 4.75
CA LYS A 123 -3.24 15.57 4.57
C LYS A 123 -2.79 15.60 3.11
N LEU A 124 -2.96 14.49 2.39
CA LEU A 124 -2.62 14.39 0.96
C LEU A 124 -3.47 15.35 0.12
N GLU A 125 -4.80 15.38 0.35
CA GLU A 125 -5.71 16.31 -0.32
C GLU A 125 -5.32 17.79 -0.06
N THR A 126 -4.91 18.11 1.17
CA THR A 126 -4.42 19.45 1.53
C THR A 126 -3.12 19.81 0.79
N ASN A 127 -2.18 18.86 0.69
CA ASN A 127 -0.92 19.08 -0.01
C ASN A 127 -1.10 19.21 -1.53
N GLU A 128 -2.00 18.42 -2.14
CA GLU A 128 -2.35 18.55 -3.56
C GLU A 128 -2.94 19.93 -3.87
N TYR A 129 -3.80 20.44 -2.99
CA TYR A 129 -4.34 21.79 -3.09
C TYR A 129 -3.22 22.86 -3.01
N ASN A 130 -2.31 22.74 -2.04
CA ASN A 130 -1.17 23.66 -1.91
C ASN A 130 -0.25 23.62 -3.13
N TYR A 131 0.03 22.43 -3.67
CA TYR A 131 0.84 22.28 -4.88
C TYR A 131 0.19 22.98 -6.09
N LYS A 132 -1.14 22.88 -6.22
CA LYS A 132 -1.87 23.59 -7.28
C LYS A 132 -1.71 25.10 -7.16
N ILE A 133 -1.86 25.67 -5.96
CA ILE A 133 -1.63 27.11 -5.72
C ILE A 133 -0.21 27.49 -6.12
N LEU A 134 0.79 26.75 -5.62
CA LEU A 134 2.20 27.04 -5.89
C LEU A 134 2.53 26.96 -7.38
N SER A 135 1.95 25.98 -8.09
CA SER A 135 2.10 25.85 -9.55
C SER A 135 1.51 27.06 -10.31
N GLU A 136 0.36 27.58 -9.87
CA GLU A 136 -0.25 28.77 -10.46
C GLU A 136 0.60 30.03 -10.19
N GLU A 137 1.16 30.17 -8.99
CA GLU A 137 2.08 31.27 -8.64
C GLU A 137 3.39 31.21 -9.43
N PHE A 138 3.96 30.01 -9.60
CA PHE A 138 5.16 29.79 -10.39
C PHE A 138 4.96 30.21 -11.86
N GLU A 139 3.83 29.85 -12.47
CA GLU A 139 3.55 30.22 -13.85
C GLU A 139 3.34 31.75 -13.98
N LYS A 140 2.68 32.40 -13.02
CA LYS A 140 2.58 33.87 -12.96
C LYS A 140 3.96 34.52 -12.86
N LEU A 141 4.85 33.98 -12.02
CA LEU A 141 6.22 34.49 -11.88
C LEU A 141 7.01 34.30 -13.17
N ARG A 142 6.91 33.13 -13.80
CA ARG A 142 7.53 32.83 -15.08
C ARG A 142 7.11 33.80 -16.18
N GLN A 143 5.82 34.15 -16.24
CA GLN A 143 5.30 35.16 -17.17
C GLN A 143 5.91 36.55 -16.92
N ARG A 144 5.99 36.98 -15.65
CA ARG A 144 6.64 38.26 -15.30
C ARG A 144 8.12 38.27 -15.68
N VAL A 145 8.84 37.18 -15.45
CA VAL A 145 10.25 37.06 -15.84
C VAL A 145 10.41 37.18 -17.35
N LYS A 146 9.53 36.56 -18.15
CA LYS A 146 9.54 36.70 -19.62
C LYS A 146 9.32 38.16 -20.05
N GLN A 147 8.36 38.86 -19.44
CA GLN A 147 8.09 40.28 -19.73
C GLN A 147 9.31 41.15 -19.43
N VAL A 148 9.96 40.97 -18.27
CA VAL A 148 11.17 41.73 -17.90
C VAL A 148 12.33 41.45 -18.87
N LYS A 149 12.54 40.18 -19.25
CA LYS A 149 13.59 39.83 -20.23
C LYS A 149 13.36 40.47 -21.59
N PHE A 150 12.11 40.52 -22.06
CA PHE A 150 11.76 41.18 -23.33
C PHE A 150 12.04 42.69 -23.27
N CYS A 151 11.60 43.36 -22.19
CA CYS A 151 11.91 44.78 -21.97
C CYS A 151 13.42 45.08 -21.89
N GLN A 152 14.22 44.17 -21.33
CA GLN A 152 15.68 44.34 -21.28
C GLN A 152 16.35 44.14 -22.65
N ALA A 153 15.90 43.18 -23.45
CA ALA A 153 16.44 42.95 -24.79
C ALA A 153 16.19 44.13 -25.73
N GLU A 154 15.02 44.78 -25.66
CA GLU A 154 14.68 45.94 -26.50
C GLU A 154 15.54 47.19 -26.21
N VAL A 155 16.10 47.29 -25.00
CA VAL A 155 16.92 48.43 -24.56
C VAL A 155 18.40 48.30 -24.97
N GLU A 156 18.90 47.09 -25.21
CA GLU A 156 20.33 46.83 -25.48
C GLU A 156 20.69 46.52 -26.94
N GLU A 157 19.72 46.46 -27.86
CA GLU A 157 20.01 46.16 -29.27
C GLU A 157 20.71 47.32 -30.00
N GLU A 158 22.00 47.15 -30.23
CA GLU A 158 22.79 47.95 -31.17
C GLU A 158 22.35 47.62 -32.62
N LYS A 159 21.64 48.56 -33.27
CA LYS A 159 21.11 48.39 -34.63
C LYS A 159 22.06 48.99 -35.67
N VAL A 160 22.11 48.42 -36.87
CA VAL A 160 22.92 48.98 -37.98
C VAL A 160 22.02 49.77 -38.93
N CYS A 161 22.35 51.04 -39.17
CA CYS A 161 21.57 51.89 -40.06
C CYS A 161 21.71 51.47 -41.53
N LYS A 162 20.60 51.25 -42.23
CA LYS A 162 20.63 50.87 -43.66
C LYS A 162 21.24 51.95 -44.57
N ASN A 163 21.11 53.22 -44.17
CA ASN A 163 21.54 54.37 -44.97
C ASN A 163 23.03 54.66 -44.75
N CYS A 164 23.45 54.90 -43.49
CA CYS A 164 24.84 55.26 -43.19
C CYS A 164 25.75 54.11 -42.78
N LYS A 165 25.20 52.91 -42.60
CA LYS A 165 25.89 51.70 -42.16
C LYS A 165 26.59 51.82 -40.79
N LYS A 166 26.30 52.87 -40.03
CA LYS A 166 26.78 53.03 -38.65
C LYS A 166 25.87 52.27 -37.69
N ILE A 167 26.49 51.70 -36.67
CA ILE A 167 25.81 51.14 -35.51
C ILE A 167 25.26 52.30 -34.69
N TYR A 168 24.01 52.17 -34.23
CA TYR A 168 23.35 53.16 -33.40
C TYR A 168 22.47 52.46 -32.35
N LYS A 169 22.29 53.11 -31.20
CA LYS A 169 21.33 52.69 -30.18
C LYS A 169 20.03 53.47 -30.36
N GLU A 170 18.88 52.83 -30.20
CA GLU A 170 17.59 53.49 -30.42
C GLU A 170 17.31 54.63 -29.42
N GLU A 171 17.93 54.56 -28.23
CA GLU A 171 17.94 55.65 -27.25
C GLU A 171 18.60 56.93 -27.77
N GLU A 172 19.64 56.79 -28.60
CA GLU A 172 20.45 57.87 -29.18
C GLU A 172 20.05 58.21 -30.63
N ASN A 173 19.00 57.56 -31.15
CA ASN A 173 18.53 57.71 -32.52
C ASN A 173 17.59 58.92 -32.67
N TYR A 174 18.17 60.10 -32.80
CA TYR A 174 17.46 61.35 -33.05
C TYR A 174 17.31 61.63 -34.55
N ASN A 175 16.41 62.54 -34.92
CA ASN A 175 16.18 62.95 -36.31
C ASN A 175 17.43 63.52 -37.01
N TRP A 176 18.50 63.82 -36.26
CA TRP A 176 19.77 64.30 -36.79
C TRP A 176 20.95 63.32 -36.66
N SER A 177 20.72 62.11 -36.16
CA SER A 177 21.81 61.16 -35.88
C SER A 177 22.43 60.58 -37.15
N CYS A 178 21.64 60.39 -38.22
CA CYS A 178 22.09 59.87 -39.50
C CYS A 178 22.42 60.99 -40.49
N LYS A 179 23.70 61.18 -40.81
CA LYS A 179 24.17 62.15 -41.82
C LYS A 179 24.60 61.44 -43.10
N MET A 180 23.92 61.73 -44.20
CA MET A 180 24.17 61.10 -45.50
C MET A 180 24.22 62.09 -46.64
N HIS A 181 24.98 61.72 -47.68
CA HIS A 181 24.91 62.35 -48.99
C HIS A 181 23.95 61.54 -49.86
N LEU A 182 23.09 62.22 -50.62
CA LEU A 182 22.14 61.56 -51.53
C LEU A 182 22.80 61.13 -52.85
N SER A 183 23.77 61.91 -53.33
CA SER A 183 24.47 61.65 -54.58
C SER A 183 25.71 60.78 -54.34
N GLN A 184 26.09 59.94 -55.30
CA GLN A 184 27.39 59.26 -55.28
C GLN A 184 28.54 60.27 -55.49
N TYR A 185 29.67 60.08 -54.80
CA TYR A 185 30.84 60.95 -54.93
C TYR A 185 31.48 60.82 -56.32
N SER A 186 31.63 61.94 -57.03
CA SER A 186 32.25 62.03 -58.35
C SER A 186 33.19 63.24 -58.40
N GLY A 187 34.24 63.23 -57.57
CA GLY A 187 35.17 64.35 -57.37
C GLY A 187 34.61 65.48 -56.49
N MET A 188 33.30 65.62 -56.43
CA MET A 188 32.57 66.39 -55.42
C MET A 188 31.21 65.75 -55.13
N TRP A 189 30.63 66.06 -53.98
CA TRP A 189 29.27 65.66 -53.62
C TRP A 189 28.28 66.61 -54.29
N TRP A 190 27.60 66.14 -55.34
CA TRP A 190 26.62 66.95 -56.08
C TRP A 190 25.47 67.46 -55.23
N CYS A 191 25.10 66.75 -54.17
CA CYS A 191 24.04 67.17 -53.25
C CYS A 191 24.40 68.39 -52.36
N CYS A 192 25.67 68.74 -52.18
CA CYS A 192 26.06 69.86 -51.30
C CYS A 192 27.33 70.62 -51.71
N GLY A 193 27.97 70.27 -52.83
CA GLY A 193 29.15 70.93 -53.35
C GLY A 193 30.47 70.64 -52.63
N LYS A 194 30.48 69.82 -51.57
CA LYS A 194 31.70 69.49 -50.83
C LYS A 194 32.64 68.65 -51.69
N LYS A 195 33.90 69.05 -51.79
CA LYS A 195 34.92 68.39 -52.65
C LYS A 195 35.60 67.19 -51.98
N ASP A 196 35.59 67.12 -50.65
CA ASP A 196 36.21 66.03 -49.91
C ASP A 196 35.35 64.76 -49.94
N LYS A 197 35.97 63.63 -50.32
CA LYS A 197 35.33 62.30 -50.32
C LYS A 197 34.85 61.89 -48.94
N ASN A 198 35.49 62.36 -47.87
CA ASN A 198 35.13 62.03 -46.49
C ASN A 198 34.25 63.08 -45.82
N ALA A 199 33.75 64.06 -46.57
CA ALA A 199 32.89 65.10 -46.01
C ALA A 199 31.64 64.51 -45.34
N LEU A 200 31.25 65.06 -44.18
CA LEU A 200 30.01 64.69 -43.51
C LEU A 200 28.79 64.92 -44.43
N GLY A 201 27.88 63.95 -44.40
CA GLY A 201 26.61 63.96 -45.13
C GLY A 201 25.84 65.28 -44.95
N CYS A 202 25.28 65.78 -46.04
CA CYS A 202 24.56 67.05 -46.03
C CYS A 202 23.08 66.92 -45.63
N LYS A 203 22.51 65.71 -45.76
CA LYS A 203 21.13 65.44 -45.38
C LYS A 203 21.12 64.69 -44.07
N VAL A 204 20.24 65.10 -43.18
CA VAL A 204 20.21 64.63 -41.80
C VAL A 204 18.86 63.97 -41.54
N TYR A 205 18.88 62.76 -41.00
CA TYR A 205 17.71 61.92 -40.75
C TYR A 205 17.88 61.09 -39.48
N LYS A 206 16.79 60.46 -39.05
CA LYS A 206 16.85 59.36 -38.09
C LYS A 206 17.51 58.15 -38.74
N HIS A 207 18.27 57.36 -37.98
CA HIS A 207 18.75 56.08 -38.48
C HIS A 207 17.56 55.13 -38.68
N GLU A 208 17.52 54.49 -39.85
CA GLU A 208 16.52 53.46 -40.16
C GLU A 208 17.19 52.09 -40.13
N SER A 209 16.62 51.16 -39.36
CA SER A 209 17.08 49.78 -39.30
C SER A 209 16.64 49.04 -40.57
N LYS A 210 17.40 48.00 -40.96
CA LYS A 210 17.07 47.17 -42.13
C LYS A 210 15.93 46.17 -41.85
N GLU A 211 15.62 45.93 -40.57
CA GLU A 211 14.78 44.81 -40.11
C GLU A 211 13.34 45.20 -39.73
N GLU A 212 12.97 46.48 -39.86
CA GLU A 212 11.68 47.00 -39.37
C GLU A 212 10.44 46.65 -40.21
N TYR A 213 10.53 45.73 -41.20
CA TYR A 213 9.36 45.29 -41.97
C TYR A 213 8.91 43.83 -41.75
N ASP A 214 9.68 43.00 -41.04
CA ASP A 214 9.35 41.55 -40.93
C ASP A 214 8.88 41.07 -39.56
N ASN A 215 8.89 41.91 -38.51
CA ASN A 215 8.46 41.51 -37.16
C ASN A 215 7.35 42.38 -36.56
N ILE A 216 6.46 42.94 -37.39
CA ILE A 216 5.11 43.29 -36.90
C ILE A 216 4.36 41.97 -36.73
N ILE A 217 4.66 41.31 -35.60
CA ILE A 217 3.84 40.27 -35.02
C ILE A 217 2.47 40.91 -34.85
N LYS A 218 1.56 40.45 -35.71
CA LYS A 218 0.14 40.36 -35.43
C LYS A 218 0.01 39.75 -34.03
N ASP A 219 -0.37 40.57 -33.06
CA ASP A 219 -1.35 40.16 -32.07
C ASP A 219 -1.95 41.40 -31.41
N ASP A 220 -3.28 41.42 -31.45
CA ASP A 220 -4.17 42.43 -30.93
C ASP A 220 -3.93 42.68 -29.44
N VAL A 221 -3.20 43.74 -29.10
CA VAL A 221 -3.46 44.49 -27.88
C VAL A 221 -3.40 45.98 -28.21
N PHE A 222 -4.61 46.53 -28.39
CA PHE A 222 -4.90 47.94 -28.22
C PHE A 222 -4.25 48.46 -26.94
N VAL A 223 -3.06 49.06 -27.07
CA VAL A 223 -2.63 50.10 -26.15
C VAL A 223 -2.87 51.41 -26.88
N THR A 224 -4.06 51.98 -26.65
CA THR A 224 -4.30 53.40 -26.83
C THR A 224 -3.38 54.17 -25.88
N ILE A 225 -2.12 54.29 -26.26
CA ILE A 225 -1.23 55.30 -25.70
C ILE A 225 -1.79 56.61 -26.25
N ASP A 226 -2.54 57.32 -25.41
CA ASP A 226 -2.87 58.71 -25.64
C ASP A 226 -1.59 59.42 -26.09
N LYS A 227 -1.57 59.82 -27.36
CA LYS A 227 -0.49 60.56 -27.99
C LYS A 227 -0.48 61.97 -27.41
N ASN A 228 -0.08 62.08 -26.15
CA ASN A 228 0.62 63.26 -25.68
C ASN A 228 1.75 63.48 -26.68
N VAL A 229 1.67 64.58 -27.42
CA VAL A 229 2.52 64.89 -28.56
C VAL A 229 3.97 64.97 -28.08
N LEU A 230 4.64 63.82 -28.13
CA LEU A 230 6.07 63.68 -27.89
C LEU A 230 6.77 64.31 -29.08
N CYS A 231 7.63 65.28 -28.81
CA CYS A 231 8.46 65.87 -29.85
C CYS A 231 9.32 64.78 -30.50
N THR A 232 9.20 64.57 -31.81
CA THR A 232 10.00 63.55 -32.52
C THR A 232 11.50 63.83 -32.46
N SER A 233 11.92 65.07 -32.24
CA SER A 233 13.34 65.45 -32.12
C SER A 233 13.96 65.11 -30.77
N CYS A 234 13.28 65.38 -29.65
CA CYS A 234 13.87 65.19 -28.33
C CYS A 234 13.12 64.22 -27.41
N LYS A 235 12.02 63.64 -27.89
CA LYS A 235 11.15 62.71 -27.16
C LYS A 235 10.62 63.29 -25.82
N HIS A 236 10.52 64.62 -25.69
CA HIS A 236 9.88 65.28 -24.54
C HIS A 236 8.47 65.73 -24.92
N ASN A 237 7.56 65.72 -23.94
CA ASN A 237 6.18 66.18 -24.09
C ASN A 237 6.11 67.71 -24.17
N GLY A 238 5.12 68.23 -24.88
CA GLY A 238 4.72 69.65 -24.79
C GLY A 238 5.24 70.57 -25.89
N HIS A 239 5.87 70.06 -26.95
CA HIS A 239 6.22 70.85 -28.12
C HIS A 239 6.30 69.98 -29.39
N ASN A 240 6.10 70.60 -30.56
CA ASN A 240 6.23 69.94 -31.85
C ASN A 240 7.68 69.89 -32.35
N PHE A 241 7.94 69.07 -33.37
CA PHE A 241 9.26 68.95 -34.03
C PHE A 241 9.83 70.32 -34.43
N THR A 242 9.02 71.16 -35.05
CA THR A 242 9.38 72.51 -35.51
C THR A 242 9.76 73.47 -34.38
N GLU A 243 9.36 73.14 -33.15
CA GLU A 243 9.54 73.99 -31.97
C GLU A 243 10.48 73.39 -30.93
N CYS A 244 11.24 72.35 -31.28
CA CYS A 244 12.11 71.63 -30.35
C CYS A 244 13.27 72.46 -29.76
N PRO A 245 13.26 72.80 -28.46
CA PRO A 245 14.31 73.65 -27.86
C PRO A 245 15.69 72.98 -27.89
N LYS A 246 15.71 71.65 -28.06
CA LYS A 246 16.91 70.82 -28.13
C LYS A 246 17.41 70.58 -29.55
N ASP A 247 16.76 71.12 -30.58
CA ASP A 247 17.22 70.99 -31.97
C ASP A 247 18.47 71.87 -32.19
N PRO A 248 19.63 71.29 -32.56
CA PRO A 248 20.86 72.06 -32.77
C PRO A 248 20.87 72.86 -34.09
N ASN A 249 19.85 72.74 -34.94
CA ASN A 249 19.77 73.47 -36.19
C ASN A 249 19.05 74.81 -36.01
N ALA A 250 19.50 75.82 -36.75
CA ALA A 250 18.85 77.12 -36.80
C ALA A 250 17.50 77.01 -37.51
N ARG A 251 16.44 77.52 -36.87
CA ARG A 251 15.10 77.59 -37.46
C ARG A 251 14.96 78.81 -38.36
N THR A 252 14.25 78.65 -39.47
CA THR A 252 14.02 79.71 -40.46
C THR A 252 12.82 80.61 -40.16
N THR A 253 12.03 80.34 -39.11
CA THR A 253 10.74 81.01 -38.85
C THR A 253 10.77 82.04 -37.73
N ASN A 254 11.86 82.17 -36.97
CA ASN A 254 11.93 83.00 -35.77
C ASN A 254 12.93 84.17 -35.94
N ASP A 255 12.82 85.18 -35.07
CA ASP A 255 13.76 86.30 -35.00
C ASP A 255 15.20 85.77 -34.83
N ILE A 256 16.12 86.28 -35.64
CA ILE A 256 17.50 85.80 -35.76
C ILE A 256 18.22 85.92 -34.41
N ASN A 257 17.94 86.97 -33.64
CA ASN A 257 18.62 87.21 -32.37
C ASN A 257 18.20 86.19 -31.30
N GLU A 258 16.91 85.86 -31.21
CA GLU A 258 16.40 84.86 -30.26
C GLU A 258 16.94 83.44 -30.58
N GLU A 259 17.06 83.13 -31.87
CA GLU A 259 17.58 81.83 -32.30
C GLU A 259 19.09 81.66 -32.02
N ILE A 260 19.86 82.74 -32.15
CA ILE A 260 21.28 82.75 -31.75
C ILE A 260 21.42 82.49 -30.24
N GLU A 261 20.59 83.12 -29.41
CA GLU A 261 20.61 82.93 -27.96
C GLU A 261 20.24 81.49 -27.57
N ARG A 262 19.20 80.91 -28.20
CA ARG A 262 18.81 79.51 -28.01
C ARG A 262 19.94 78.54 -28.32
N LEU A 263 20.63 78.74 -29.45
CA LEU A 263 21.76 77.88 -29.86
C LEU A 263 22.96 78.02 -28.93
N ALA A 264 23.23 79.22 -28.39
CA ALA A 264 24.29 79.44 -27.41
C ALA A 264 24.02 78.68 -26.09
N VAL A 265 22.80 78.76 -25.57
CA VAL A 265 22.37 78.03 -24.37
C VAL A 265 22.46 76.51 -24.58
N LEU A 266 22.03 76.02 -25.75
CA LEU A 266 22.10 74.60 -26.07
C LEU A 266 23.55 74.08 -26.09
N ASN A 267 24.46 74.81 -26.72
CA ASN A 267 25.88 74.46 -26.77
C ASN A 267 26.52 74.42 -25.38
N GLN A 268 26.18 75.37 -24.51
CA GLN A 268 26.66 75.39 -23.12
C GLN A 268 26.17 74.17 -22.33
N GLN A 269 24.90 73.78 -22.50
CA GLN A 269 24.34 72.60 -21.85
C GLN A 269 24.95 71.29 -22.36
N ILE A 270 25.29 71.19 -23.65
CA ILE A 270 25.99 70.02 -24.22
C ILE A 270 27.39 69.90 -23.62
N SER A 271 28.13 71.00 -23.50
CA SER A 271 29.47 71.03 -22.89
C SER A 271 29.47 70.62 -21.40
N LEU A 272 28.44 71.02 -20.64
CA LEU A 272 28.27 70.62 -19.24
C LEU A 272 27.86 69.14 -19.07
N LYS A 273 27.24 68.52 -20.07
CA LYS A 273 26.89 67.10 -20.04
C LYS A 273 28.07 66.20 -20.42
N THR A 274 28.89 66.60 -21.39
CA THR A 274 30.09 65.84 -21.78
C THR A 274 31.16 65.85 -20.67
N SER A 275 31.23 66.91 -19.86
CA SER A 275 32.10 66.94 -18.67
C SER A 275 31.62 66.03 -17.53
N LYS A 276 30.30 65.89 -17.32
CA LYS A 276 29.73 65.03 -16.25
C LYS A 276 29.77 63.53 -16.54
N LEU A 277 29.86 63.12 -17.81
CA LEU A 277 29.98 61.70 -18.19
C LEU A 277 31.40 61.13 -18.03
N SER A 278 32.42 61.98 -17.91
CA SER A 278 33.81 61.55 -17.66
C SER A 278 34.10 61.20 -16.19
N GLU A 279 33.13 61.38 -15.28
CA GLU A 279 33.27 61.09 -13.84
C GLU A 279 32.21 60.07 -13.38
N CYS A 280 32.06 58.94 -14.08
CA CYS A 280 31.29 57.82 -13.54
C CYS A 280 32.18 57.01 -12.57
N SER A 281 32.11 57.44 -11.31
CA SER A 281 32.90 57.05 -10.14
C SER A 281 33.10 55.54 -9.87
N PRO A 282 34.25 55.15 -9.26
CA PRO A 282 34.53 53.78 -8.76
C PRO A 282 33.47 53.22 -7.80
N VAL A 283 32.58 54.08 -7.27
CA VAL A 283 31.48 53.70 -6.38
C VAL A 283 30.43 52.82 -7.08
N LYS A 284 30.14 53.04 -8.38
CA LYS A 284 29.22 52.16 -9.14
C LYS A 284 29.82 50.78 -9.40
N GLN A 285 31.14 50.71 -9.60
CA GLN A 285 31.85 49.45 -9.80
C GLN A 285 31.89 48.64 -8.50
N ASN A 286 32.13 49.30 -7.36
CA ASN A 286 32.08 48.67 -6.04
C ASN A 286 30.68 48.17 -5.65
N THR A 287 29.61 48.90 -6.01
CA THR A 287 28.23 48.45 -5.69
C THR A 287 27.82 47.23 -6.52
N ILE A 288 28.25 47.15 -7.79
CA ILE A 288 28.01 45.97 -8.64
C ILE A 288 28.82 44.76 -8.12
N GLN A 289 30.09 44.96 -7.73
CA GLN A 289 30.90 43.90 -7.13
C GLN A 289 30.33 43.40 -5.79
N LEU A 290 29.89 44.30 -4.92
CA LEU A 290 29.30 43.94 -3.63
C LEU A 290 27.98 43.16 -3.81
N ARG A 291 27.13 43.58 -4.76
CA ARG A 291 25.90 42.86 -5.11
C ARG A 291 26.19 41.45 -5.61
N ASN A 292 27.18 41.29 -6.49
CA ASN A 292 27.56 39.99 -7.03
C ASN A 292 28.19 39.06 -5.96
N SER A 293 28.89 39.62 -4.96
CA SER A 293 29.43 38.84 -3.83
C SER A 293 28.32 38.27 -2.94
N LYS A 294 27.30 39.07 -2.61
CA LYS A 294 26.17 38.62 -1.77
C LYS A 294 25.33 37.53 -2.44
N ILE A 295 25.16 37.60 -3.76
CA ILE A 295 24.44 36.57 -4.51
C ILE A 295 25.16 35.23 -4.44
N ARG A 296 26.50 35.20 -4.53
CA ARG A 296 27.27 33.94 -4.39
C ARG A 296 27.15 33.36 -2.99
N GLN A 297 27.29 34.19 -1.97
CA GLN A 297 27.24 33.76 -0.57
C GLN A 297 25.87 33.14 -0.21
N TYR A 298 24.78 33.68 -0.77
CA TYR A 298 23.44 33.12 -0.57
C TYR A 298 23.28 31.75 -1.25
N MET A 299 23.84 31.57 -2.45
CA MET A 299 23.79 30.29 -3.17
C MET A 299 24.62 29.20 -2.47
N GLU A 300 25.76 29.56 -1.88
CA GLU A 300 26.59 28.63 -1.09
C GLU A 300 25.92 28.20 0.22
N GLN A 301 25.18 29.11 0.88
CA GLN A 301 24.44 28.78 2.09
C GLN A 301 23.30 27.79 1.83
N GLN A 302 22.58 27.93 0.71
CA GLN A 302 21.52 27.00 0.32
C GLN A 302 22.07 25.60 0.02
N TYR A 303 23.23 25.51 -0.63
CA TYR A 303 23.86 24.22 -0.96
C TYR A 303 24.41 23.50 0.27
N ASN A 304 24.91 24.23 1.27
CA ASN A 304 25.44 23.61 2.49
C ASN A 304 24.35 23.26 3.51
N SER A 305 23.19 23.93 3.50
CA SER A 305 22.09 23.61 4.42
C SER A 305 21.33 22.33 4.08
N GLU A 306 21.43 21.83 2.85
CA GLU A 306 20.76 20.59 2.42
C GLU A 306 21.65 19.35 2.51
N ALA A 307 22.96 19.51 2.78
CA ALA A 307 23.92 18.40 2.76
C ALA A 307 24.25 17.79 4.14
N GLU A 308 23.89 18.44 5.25
CA GLU A 308 24.34 18.00 6.58
C GLU A 308 23.25 17.36 7.47
N ASP A 309 21.96 17.46 7.14
CA ASP A 309 20.88 16.94 8.04
C ASP A 309 20.12 15.70 7.53
N ASP A 310 20.22 15.31 6.25
CA ASP A 310 19.43 14.20 5.69
C ASP A 310 20.22 12.94 5.27
N GLU A 311 21.56 12.99 5.15
CA GLU A 311 22.34 11.80 4.73
C GLU A 311 22.83 10.91 5.88
N GLU A 312 23.02 11.42 7.11
CA GLU A 312 23.53 10.58 8.21
C GLU A 312 22.44 9.82 9.00
N GLN A 313 21.16 10.21 8.93
CA GLN A 313 20.10 9.49 9.64
C GLN A 313 19.39 8.41 8.80
N PHE A 314 19.57 8.42 7.48
CA PHE A 314 18.91 7.47 6.57
C PHE A 314 19.77 6.23 6.24
N LEU A 315 21.09 6.28 6.43
CA LEU A 315 22.00 5.19 6.06
C LEU A 315 22.44 4.29 7.23
N GLU A 316 22.24 4.69 8.49
CA GLU A 316 22.62 3.85 9.65
C GLU A 316 21.51 2.93 10.19
N THR A 317 20.28 3.02 9.68
CA THR A 317 19.18 2.10 10.06
C THR A 317 18.87 1.00 9.05
N GLN A 318 19.61 0.88 7.95
CA GLN A 318 19.36 -0.16 6.93
C GLN A 318 20.03 -1.52 7.19
N ASN A 319 20.63 -1.75 8.37
CA ASN A 319 21.20 -3.06 8.72
C ASN A 319 20.39 -3.89 9.73
N ASP A 320 19.26 -3.38 10.22
CA ASP A 320 18.34 -4.18 11.03
C ASP A 320 17.18 -4.69 10.18
N ASN A 321 17.39 -5.91 9.66
CA ASN A 321 16.40 -6.90 9.27
C ASN A 321 14.94 -6.40 9.25
N PHE A 322 14.56 -5.79 8.13
CA PHE A 322 13.24 -5.18 7.89
C PHE A 322 12.03 -6.14 7.98
N PHE A 323 12.24 -7.44 8.26
CA PHE A 323 11.17 -8.40 8.58
C PHE A 323 11.68 -9.53 9.50
N PRO A 324 11.70 -9.33 10.83
CA PRO A 324 12.08 -10.39 11.79
C PRO A 324 11.22 -11.65 11.63
N ASP A 325 9.94 -11.47 11.32
CA ASP A 325 8.97 -12.56 11.15
C ASP A 325 9.25 -13.41 9.90
N LEU A 326 9.74 -12.80 8.80
CA LEU A 326 10.10 -13.54 7.60
C LEU A 326 11.42 -14.32 7.77
N MET A 327 12.35 -13.82 8.58
CA MET A 327 13.56 -14.57 8.94
C MET A 327 13.27 -15.71 9.92
N ALA A 328 12.32 -15.53 10.85
CA ALA A 328 11.82 -16.62 11.69
C ALA A 328 11.15 -17.73 10.86
N LEU A 329 10.39 -17.37 9.82
CA LEU A 329 9.84 -18.32 8.85
C LEU A 329 10.91 -19.00 8.01
N LYS A 330 11.96 -18.28 7.57
CA LYS A 330 13.08 -18.86 6.82
C LYS A 330 13.87 -19.87 7.66
N ASN A 331 14.14 -19.57 8.93
CA ASN A 331 14.84 -20.49 9.83
C ASN A 331 14.00 -21.73 10.19
N ASN A 332 12.66 -21.62 10.19
CA ASN A 332 11.76 -22.76 10.41
C ASN A 332 11.42 -23.55 9.12
N THR A 333 11.80 -23.05 7.93
CA THR A 333 11.53 -23.70 6.64
C THR A 333 12.76 -24.30 5.96
N ILE A 334 13.94 -24.26 6.62
CA ILE A 334 15.05 -25.16 6.27
C ILE A 334 14.60 -26.57 6.65
N PHE A 335 13.92 -27.24 5.72
CA PHE A 335 13.72 -28.68 5.76
C PHE A 335 15.10 -29.33 5.80
N ASN A 336 15.47 -29.80 6.98
CA ASN A 336 16.62 -30.66 7.17
C ASN A 336 16.33 -31.98 6.43
N THR A 337 16.71 -32.03 5.15
CA THR A 337 16.49 -33.17 4.24
C THR A 337 17.21 -34.44 4.69
N ASP A 338 18.09 -34.34 5.69
CA ASP A 338 18.87 -35.46 6.21
C ASP A 338 18.20 -36.17 7.41
N CYS A 339 17.15 -35.59 8.02
CA CYS A 339 16.49 -36.17 9.20
C CYS A 339 15.13 -36.85 8.92
N THR A 340 14.64 -36.89 7.69
CA THR A 340 13.35 -37.54 7.34
C THR A 340 13.49 -38.77 6.45
N LYS A 341 14.56 -39.55 6.61
CA LYS A 341 14.60 -40.95 6.15
C LYS A 341 13.91 -41.87 7.17
N TYR A 342 12.60 -41.78 7.30
CA TYR A 342 11.83 -42.86 7.93
C TYR A 342 11.70 -44.00 6.91
N LYS A 343 12.47 -45.06 7.14
CA LYS A 343 12.35 -46.33 6.42
C LYS A 343 11.14 -47.06 7.02
N ILE A 344 9.97 -46.96 6.38
CA ILE A 344 8.79 -47.72 6.78
C ILE A 344 9.05 -49.18 6.43
N PHE A 345 9.35 -50.00 7.44
CA PHE A 345 9.27 -51.44 7.32
C PHE A 345 7.81 -51.84 7.57
N SER A 346 7.17 -52.31 6.51
CA SER A 346 5.86 -52.95 6.56
C SER A 346 6.07 -54.43 6.90
N GLU A 347 6.08 -54.79 8.18
CA GLU A 347 5.83 -56.17 8.58
C GLU A 347 4.32 -56.38 8.67
N ILE A 348 3.80 -57.00 7.62
CA ILE A 348 2.70 -57.96 7.56
C ILE A 348 1.75 -57.93 8.77
N GLY A 349 0.55 -57.41 8.53
CA GLY A 349 -0.62 -57.54 9.40
C GLY A 349 -1.83 -57.00 8.66
N GLU A 350 -2.34 -57.74 7.68
CA GLU A 350 -3.53 -57.39 6.90
C GLU A 350 -4.74 -57.20 7.83
N SER A 351 -5.19 -55.95 7.97
CA SER A 351 -6.50 -55.62 8.55
C SER A 351 -7.59 -55.80 7.47
N PRO A 352 -8.64 -56.62 7.71
CA PRO A 352 -9.62 -56.96 6.68
C PRO A 352 -10.72 -55.92 6.45
N PHE A 353 -10.65 -54.75 7.08
CA PHE A 353 -11.64 -53.70 6.90
C PHE A 353 -10.98 -52.48 6.26
N MET A 354 -11.09 -52.37 4.93
CA MET A 354 -11.28 -51.12 4.16
C MET A 354 -11.02 -51.37 2.66
N VAL A 355 -11.96 -52.06 1.99
CA VAL A 355 -12.06 -52.02 0.52
C VAL A 355 -13.32 -51.23 0.16
N ARG A 356 -13.19 -49.91 0.01
CA ARG A 356 -14.11 -49.11 -0.82
C ARG A 356 -13.37 -48.69 -2.08
N LYS A 357 -13.66 -49.43 -3.16
CA LYS A 357 -13.23 -49.14 -4.53
C LYS A 357 -13.78 -47.77 -4.98
N LEU A 358 -12.90 -46.78 -5.13
CA LEU A 358 -13.17 -45.60 -5.97
C LEU A 358 -12.92 -46.00 -7.43
N LYS A 359 -14.00 -46.10 -8.21
CA LYS A 359 -13.96 -46.26 -9.66
C LYS A 359 -13.43 -44.95 -10.28
N SER A 360 -12.20 -44.97 -10.77
CA SER A 360 -11.66 -43.91 -11.64
C SER A 360 -12.33 -43.99 -13.02
N GLN A 361 -13.09 -42.97 -13.38
CA GLN A 361 -13.53 -42.79 -14.77
C GLN A 361 -12.40 -42.20 -15.60
N ASN A 362 -11.92 -42.99 -16.56
CA ASN A 362 -11.10 -42.53 -17.67
C ASN A 362 -11.87 -41.51 -18.50
N LYS A 363 -11.41 -40.25 -18.52
CA LYS A 363 -11.82 -39.27 -19.54
C LYS A 363 -10.66 -38.99 -20.48
N THR A 364 -10.84 -39.44 -21.71
CA THR A 364 -10.03 -39.21 -22.89
C THR A 364 -9.91 -37.72 -23.21
N LYS A 365 -8.68 -37.25 -23.42
CA LYS A 365 -8.36 -35.92 -23.98
C LYS A 365 -8.84 -35.85 -25.44
N LYS A 366 -9.68 -34.87 -25.77
CA LYS A 366 -9.82 -34.33 -27.14
C LYS A 366 -9.41 -32.84 -27.12
N PRO A 367 -8.62 -32.37 -28.09
CA PRO A 367 -8.28 -30.96 -28.22
C PRO A 367 -9.41 -30.22 -28.94
N GLY A 368 -10.02 -29.25 -28.28
CA GLY A 368 -11.12 -28.45 -28.82
C GLY A 368 -10.91 -26.97 -28.53
N LYS A 369 -10.75 -26.21 -29.62
CA LYS A 369 -10.67 -24.75 -29.75
C LYS A 369 -11.50 -23.98 -28.70
N THR A 370 -10.88 -23.05 -27.99
CA THR A 370 -11.58 -22.00 -27.24
C THR A 370 -11.80 -20.79 -28.16
N GLN A 371 -13.06 -20.55 -28.50
CA GLN A 371 -13.54 -19.28 -29.03
C GLN A 371 -13.95 -18.37 -27.87
N PHE A 372 -13.57 -17.10 -27.98
CA PHE A 372 -14.00 -15.99 -27.12
C PHE A 372 -15.50 -15.71 -27.26
N THR A 373 -16.19 -15.56 -26.11
CA THR A 373 -17.30 -14.59 -25.85
C THR A 373 -17.56 -14.60 -24.34
N LYS A 374 -17.24 -13.52 -23.62
CA LYS A 374 -18.13 -12.42 -23.18
C LYS A 374 -19.26 -12.83 -22.21
N ASP A 375 -19.17 -12.20 -21.04
CA ASP A 375 -20.22 -11.73 -20.15
C ASP A 375 -21.20 -12.74 -19.52
N ARG A 376 -21.05 -12.92 -18.20
CA ARG A 376 -22.17 -12.81 -17.26
C ARG A 376 -21.68 -12.64 -15.82
N ILE A 377 -21.91 -11.43 -15.32
CA ILE A 377 -21.98 -11.08 -13.90
C ILE A 377 -23.13 -11.89 -13.29
N SER A 378 -22.86 -12.61 -12.20
CA SER A 378 -23.88 -13.18 -11.33
C SER A 378 -23.45 -12.97 -9.88
N THR A 379 -24.10 -11.98 -9.28
CA THR A 379 -24.21 -11.74 -7.85
C THR A 379 -24.90 -12.93 -7.19
N LEU A 380 -24.23 -13.58 -6.23
CA LEU A 380 -24.85 -14.56 -5.34
C LEU A 380 -24.94 -13.96 -3.95
N VAL A 381 -26.10 -13.36 -3.70
CA VAL A 381 -26.64 -13.07 -2.37
C VAL A 381 -26.98 -14.42 -1.72
N LYS A 382 -26.34 -14.75 -0.59
CA LYS A 382 -26.74 -15.88 0.25
C LYS A 382 -27.54 -15.33 1.43
N THR A 383 -28.85 -15.49 1.35
CA THR A 383 -29.77 -15.39 2.49
C THR A 383 -29.65 -16.67 3.31
N ILE A 384 -29.32 -16.55 4.60
CA ILE A 384 -29.38 -17.64 5.58
C ILE A 384 -30.77 -17.60 6.20
N THR A 385 -31.58 -18.64 5.99
CA THR A 385 -32.79 -18.90 6.77
C THR A 385 -32.43 -19.83 7.93
N LEU A 386 -32.61 -19.34 9.15
CA LEU A 386 -32.71 -20.16 10.36
C LEU A 386 -34.12 -20.77 10.39
N VAL A 387 -34.21 -22.06 10.72
CA VAL A 387 -35.45 -22.74 11.06
C VAL A 387 -35.31 -23.17 12.52
N ASP A 388 -36.36 -22.88 13.29
CA ASP A 388 -36.54 -23.24 14.71
C ASP A 388 -36.55 -24.74 14.97
#